data_AF-B6B643-F1
#
_entry.id   AF-B6B643-F1
#
_cell.length_a   1.000
_cell.length_b   1.000
_cell.length_c   1.000
_cell.angle_alpha   90.00
_cell.angle_beta   90.00
_cell.angle_gamma   90.00
#
_symmetry.space_group_name_H-M   'P 1'
#
loop_
_entity.id
_entity.type
_entity.pdbx_description
1 polymer ?
#
loop_
_entity_poly.entity_id
_entity_poly.type
_entity_poly.pdbx_seq_one_letter_code
_entity_poly.pdbx_strand_id
1 'polypeptide(L)'
;MELWRQRLRQALDIRGLDYDEVSEAAGNNPEYVSKVLNGRFNPTVARIIRICEVANIDMAYLFSDEPNADDRSVLDKAADLSEDDAKLVNRLISSARAR
;
A
#
# COMPACT_ATOMS: atom_id res chain seq x y z
N MET A 1 -4.84 11.56 9.03
CA MET A 1 -3.87 10.88 8.14
C MET A 1 -4.17 9.39 8.24
N GLU A 2 -4.31 8.68 7.12
CA GLU A 2 -4.58 7.23 7.13
C GLU A 2 -3.38 6.47 7.73
N LEU A 3 -3.66 5.42 8.53
CA LEU A 3 -2.65 4.66 9.27
C LEU A 3 -1.55 4.09 8.36
N TRP A 4 -1.93 3.49 7.22
CA TRP A 4 -0.99 2.91 6.28
C TRP A 4 0.01 3.93 5.70
N ARG A 5 -0.41 5.20 5.51
CA ARG A 5 0.49 6.27 5.05
C ARG A 5 1.50 6.66 6.13
N GLN A 6 1.04 6.72 7.38
CA GLN A 6 1.93 7.02 8.51
C GLN A 6 3.00 5.93 8.65
N ARG A 7 2.60 4.67 8.54
CA ARG A 7 3.52 3.53 8.61
C ARG A 7 4.47 3.46 7.42
N LEU A 8 4.00 3.76 6.21
CA LEU A 8 4.87 3.84 5.04
C LEU A 8 5.92 4.94 5.23
N ARG A 9 5.50 6.13 5.66
CA ARG A 9 6.43 7.24 6.00
C ARG A 9 7.46 6.80 7.03
N GLN A 10 7.01 6.27 8.17
CA GLN A 10 7.89 5.80 9.24
C GLN A 10 8.87 4.74 8.74
N ALA A 11 8.41 3.79 7.92
CA ALA A 11 9.25 2.72 7.39
C ALA A 11 10.34 3.26 6.44
N LEU A 12 10.03 4.25 5.60
CA LEU A 12 10.99 4.93 4.74
C LEU A 12 11.99 5.76 5.55
N ASP A 13 11.50 6.53 6.52
CA ASP A 13 12.31 7.41 7.37
C ASP A 13 13.33 6.64 8.22
N ILE A 14 12.90 5.53 8.84
CA ILE A 14 13.78 4.66 9.65
C ILE A 14 14.89 4.04 8.79
N ARG A 15 14.62 3.80 7.51
CA ARG A 15 15.59 3.26 6.55
C ARG A 15 16.48 4.34 5.94
N GLY A 16 16.21 5.62 6.21
CA GLY A 16 16.94 6.74 5.61
C GLY A 16 16.77 6.82 4.09
N LEU A 17 15.64 6.34 3.56
CA LEU A 17 15.38 6.34 2.12
C LEU A 17 14.87 7.70 1.67
N ASP A 18 15.41 8.21 0.57
CA ASP A 18 14.89 9.40 -0.09
C ASP A 18 13.60 9.07 -0.84
N TYR A 19 12.58 9.91 -0.66
CA TYR A 19 11.26 9.66 -1.24
C TYR A 19 11.26 9.77 -2.76
N ASP A 20 12.06 10.69 -3.31
CA ASP A 20 12.13 10.93 -4.74
C ASP A 20 12.86 9.77 -5.42
N GLU A 21 13.96 9.29 -4.84
CA GLU A 21 14.68 8.10 -5.32
C GLU A 21 13.81 6.83 -5.28
N VAL A 22 13.09 6.59 -4.17
CA VAL A 22 12.15 5.46 -4.07
C VAL A 22 11.03 5.57 -5.10
N SER A 23 10.57 6.80 -5.35
CA SER A 23 9.51 7.06 -6.31
C SER A 23 9.94 6.74 -7.74
N GLU A 24 11.12 7.21 -8.15
CA GLU A 24 11.71 6.93 -9.45
C GLU A 24 12.01 5.45 -9.64
N ALA A 25 12.59 4.80 -8.63
CA ALA A 25 12.91 3.37 -8.68
C ALA A 25 11.64 2.49 -8.73
N ALA A 26 10.51 2.99 -8.19
CA ALA A 26 9.19 2.39 -8.34
C ALA A 26 8.52 2.71 -9.70
N GLY A 27 9.20 3.40 -10.62
CA GLY A 27 8.71 3.74 -11.95
C GLY A 27 7.72 4.91 -11.99
N ASN A 28 7.75 5.80 -11.00
CA ASN A 28 6.89 6.98 -10.93
C ASN A 28 7.72 8.27 -11.11
N ASN A 29 7.06 9.42 -11.15
CA ASN A 29 7.76 10.71 -11.09
C ASN A 29 8.33 10.94 -9.68
N PRO A 30 9.41 11.74 -9.52
CA PRO A 30 10.09 11.94 -8.23
C PRO A 30 9.12 12.28 -7.09
N GLU A 31 8.24 13.26 -7.31
CA GLU A 31 7.32 13.74 -6.29
C GLU A 31 6.18 12.78 -5.92
N TYR A 32 6.02 11.63 -6.60
CA TYR A 32 4.84 10.76 -6.45
C TYR A 32 4.72 10.21 -5.03
N VAL A 33 5.77 9.62 -4.47
CA VAL A 33 5.76 9.08 -3.10
C VAL A 33 5.43 10.18 -2.10
N SER A 34 6.06 11.35 -2.18
CA SER A 34 5.76 12.50 -1.32
C SER A 34 4.29 12.94 -1.43
N LYS A 35 3.72 13.00 -2.64
CA LYS A 35 2.30 13.31 -2.87
C LYS A 35 1.36 12.24 -2.31
N VAL A 36 1.72 10.96 -2.41
CA VAL A 36 0.98 9.85 -1.79
C VAL A 36 0.97 9.98 -0.27
N LEU A 37 2.14 10.19 0.35
CA LEU A 37 2.27 10.31 1.80
C LEU A 37 1.50 11.52 2.34
N ASN A 38 1.45 12.63 1.58
CA ASN A 38 0.69 13.83 1.92
C ASN A 38 -0.80 13.74 1.55
N GLY A 39 -1.26 12.60 1.03
CA GLY A 39 -2.66 12.36 0.68
C GLY A 39 -3.17 13.15 -0.52
N ARG A 40 -2.27 13.69 -1.34
CA ARG A 40 -2.62 14.35 -2.61
C ARG A 40 -2.99 13.33 -3.69
N PHE A 41 -2.37 12.15 -3.65
CA PHE A 41 -2.67 11.04 -4.56
C PHE A 41 -3.21 9.83 -3.81
N ASN A 42 -4.18 9.17 -4.43
CA ASN A 42 -4.68 7.87 -3.98
C ASN A 42 -4.10 6.77 -4.90
N PRO A 43 -3.03 6.08 -4.49
CA PRO A 43 -2.39 5.06 -5.32
C PRO A 43 -3.27 3.81 -5.47
N THR A 44 -3.05 3.06 -6.54
CA THR A 44 -3.57 1.69 -6.66
C THR A 44 -2.77 0.75 -5.77
N VAL A 45 -3.36 -0.40 -5.40
CA VAL A 45 -2.67 -1.44 -4.63
C VAL A 45 -1.35 -1.85 -5.30
N ALA A 46 -1.36 -2.08 -6.62
CA ALA A 46 -0.16 -2.41 -7.39
C ALA A 46 0.97 -1.37 -7.25
N ARG A 47 0.63 -0.07 -7.20
CA ARG A 47 1.64 0.97 -6.98
C ARG A 47 2.20 0.97 -5.57
N ILE A 48 1.37 0.70 -4.57
CA ILE A 48 1.84 0.56 -3.18
C ILE A 48 2.79 -0.64 -3.07
N ILE A 49 2.44 -1.78 -3.66
CA ILE A 49 3.29 -2.98 -3.72
C ILE A 49 4.64 -2.62 -4.32
N ARG A 50 4.65 -1.94 -5.48
CA ARG A 50 5.89 -1.55 -6.13
C ARG A 50 6.78 -0.70 -5.23
N ILE A 51 6.22 0.33 -4.60
CA ILE A 51 6.96 1.18 -3.64
C ILE A 51 7.55 0.35 -2.51
N CYS A 52 6.75 -0.55 -1.93
CA CYS A 52 7.18 -1.45 -0.85
C CYS A 52 8.31 -2.39 -1.29
N GLU A 53 8.23 -2.96 -2.49
CA GLU A 53 9.29 -3.83 -3.05
C GLU A 53 10.62 -3.10 -3.15
N VAL A 54 10.62 -1.89 -3.75
CA VAL A 54 11.88 -1.15 -3.95
C VAL A 54 12.46 -0.64 -2.64
N ALA A 55 11.60 -0.31 -1.68
CA ALA A 55 12.00 0.11 -0.33
C ALA A 55 12.30 -1.07 0.62
N ASN A 56 12.15 -2.32 0.16
CA ASN A 56 12.26 -3.53 0.97
C ASN A 56 11.42 -3.46 2.26
N ILE A 57 10.12 -3.21 2.08
CA ILE A 57 9.10 -3.11 3.13
C ILE A 57 8.07 -4.22 2.90
N ASP A 58 7.76 -5.00 3.95
CA ASP A 58 6.60 -5.89 3.92
C ASP A 58 5.32 -5.05 3.89
N MET A 59 4.53 -5.13 2.81
CA MET A 59 3.29 -4.35 2.68
C MET A 59 2.30 -4.64 3.82
N ALA A 60 2.32 -5.84 4.40
CA ALA A 60 1.45 -6.19 5.52
C ALA A 60 1.72 -5.34 6.77
N TYR A 61 2.96 -4.85 6.95
CA TYR A 61 3.33 -3.93 8.03
C TYR A 61 2.52 -2.63 7.97
N LEU A 62 2.11 -2.18 6.77
CA LEU A 62 1.33 -0.96 6.62
C LEU A 62 -0.04 -1.04 7.30
N PHE A 63 -0.56 -2.24 7.52
CA PHE A 63 -1.91 -2.47 8.04
C PHE A 63 -1.93 -3.17 9.41
N SER A 64 -0.89 -3.93 9.77
CA SER A 64 -0.73 -4.58 11.08
C SER A 64 0.71 -4.45 11.59
N ASP A 65 0.91 -4.20 12.90
CA ASP A 65 2.27 -4.12 13.46
C ASP A 65 2.93 -5.50 13.51
N GLU A 66 2.11 -6.53 13.71
CA GLU A 66 2.49 -7.94 13.69
C GLU A 66 1.66 -8.66 12.63
N PRO A 67 2.01 -8.51 11.34
CA PRO A 67 1.27 -9.18 10.29
C PRO A 67 1.39 -10.69 10.44
N ASN A 68 0.27 -11.38 10.33
CA ASN A 68 0.21 -12.85 10.38
C ASN A 68 0.17 -13.44 8.95
N ALA A 69 0.06 -14.77 8.83
CA ALA A 69 0.02 -15.44 7.52
C ALA A 69 -1.25 -15.11 6.73
N ASP A 70 -2.38 -14.92 7.41
CA ASP A 70 -3.66 -14.60 6.78
C ASP A 70 -3.65 -13.18 6.21
N ASP A 71 -3.08 -12.21 6.93
CA ASP A 71 -2.93 -10.82 6.46
C ASP A 71 -2.16 -10.76 5.13
N ARG A 72 -1.06 -11.51 5.05
CA ARG A 72 -0.21 -11.61 3.85
C ARG A 72 -0.93 -12.31 2.71
N SER A 73 -1.65 -13.39 3.01
CA SER A 73 -2.47 -14.14 2.04
C SER A 73 -3.58 -13.29 1.43
N VAL A 74 -4.22 -12.44 2.25
CA VAL A 74 -5.25 -11.49 1.76
C VAL A 74 -4.63 -10.44 0.84
N LEU A 75 -3.49 -9.87 1.21
CA LEU A 75 -2.80 -8.86 0.39
C LEU A 75 -2.32 -9.41 -0.94
N ASP A 76 -1.74 -10.61 -0.93
CA ASP A 76 -1.29 -11.33 -2.13
C ASP A 76 -2.45 -11.53 -3.10
N LYS A 77 -3.58 -12.08 -2.62
CA LYS A 77 -4.79 -12.24 -3.42
C LYS A 77 -5.37 -10.92 -3.92
N ALA A 78 -5.29 -9.86 -3.10
CA ALA A 78 -5.79 -8.54 -3.46
C ALA A 78 -4.96 -7.88 -4.57
N ALA A 79 -3.67 -8.20 -4.66
CA ALA A 79 -2.78 -7.70 -5.69
C ALA A 79 -3.18 -8.18 -7.09
N ASP A 80 -3.65 -9.43 -7.17
CA ASP A 80 -3.98 -10.13 -8.42
C ASP A 80 -5.45 -9.96 -8.86
N LEU A 81 -6.24 -9.15 -8.16
CA LEU A 81 -7.66 -8.97 -8.50
C LEU A 81 -7.83 -8.23 -9.83
N SER A 82 -8.70 -8.78 -10.69
CA SER A 82 -9.24 -8.02 -11.81
C SER A 82 -10.13 -6.87 -11.32
N GLU A 83 -10.41 -5.89 -12.18
CA GLU A 83 -11.29 -4.78 -11.82
C GLU A 83 -12.71 -5.28 -11.43
N ASP A 84 -13.20 -6.32 -12.09
CA ASP A 84 -14.51 -6.90 -11.81
C ASP A 84 -14.52 -7.68 -10.50
N ASP A 85 -13.44 -8.43 -10.20
CA ASP A 85 -13.29 -9.12 -8.92
C ASP A 85 -13.14 -8.13 -7.77
N ALA A 86 -12.39 -7.05 -7.95
CA ALA A 86 -12.27 -5.98 -6.96
C ALA A 86 -13.64 -5.33 -6.66
N LYS A 87 -14.47 -5.10 -7.69
CA LYS A 87 -15.85 -4.61 -7.50
C LYS A 87 -16.71 -5.62 -6.75
N LEU A 88 -16.60 -6.91 -7.06
CA LEU A 88 -17.32 -7.97 -6.35
C LEU A 88 -16.92 -8.04 -4.88
N VAL A 89 -15.62 -8.09 -4.59
CA VAL A 89 -15.09 -8.09 -3.22
C VAL A 89 -15.57 -6.87 -2.46
N ASN A 90 -15.54 -5.67 -3.06
CA ASN A 90 -16.04 -4.46 -2.42
C ASN A 90 -17.55 -4.56 -2.06
N ARG A 91 -18.38 -5.14 -2.95
CA ARG A 91 -19.81 -5.38 -2.66
C ARG A 91 -19.98 -6.37 -1.51
N LEU A 92 -19.21 -7.46 -1.48
CA LEU A 92 -19.26 -8.46 -0.41
C LEU A 92 -18.88 -7.83 0.94
N ILE A 93 -17.76 -7.11 1.01
CA ILE A 93 -17.32 -6.40 2.22
C ILE A 93 -18.38 -5.39 2.67
N SER A 94 -18.95 -4.62 1.75
CA SER A 94 -20.00 -3.64 2.05
C SER A 94 -21.26 -4.30 2.61
N SER A 95 -21.66 -5.46 2.07
CA SER A 95 -22.81 -6.22 2.58
C SER A 95 -22.56 -6.84 3.96
N ALA A 96 -21.33 -7.26 4.24
CA ALA A 96 -20.95 -7.84 5.53
C ALA A 96 -20.90 -6.77 6.64
N ARG A 97 -20.55 -5.52 6.30
CA ARG A 97 -20.55 -4.37 7.23
C ARG A 97 -21.94 -3.79 7.54
N ALA A 98 -22.99 -4.18 6.81
CA ALA A 98 -24.33 -3.63 6.96
C ALA A 98 -25.14 -4.20 8.15
N ARG A 99 -24.48 -4.58 9.25
CA ARG A 99 -25.12 -5.02 10.50
C ARG A 99 -24.48 -4.37 11.71
#